data_AF-A0A2T1E3X9-F1
#
_entry.id   AF-A0A2T1E3X9-F1
#
_cell.length_a   1.000
_cell.length_b   1.000
_cell.length_c   1.000
_cell.angle_alpha   90.00
_cell.angle_beta   90.00
_cell.angle_gamma   90.00
#
_symmetry.space_group_name_H-M   'P 1'
#
loop_
_entity.id
_entity.type
_entity.pdbx_description
1 polymer ?
#
loop_
_entity_poly.entity_id
_entity_poly.type
_entity_poly.pdbx_seq_one_letter_code
_entity_poly.pdbx_strand_id
1 'polypeptide(L)'
;MAKKRTIADLIKDEFKQQSLFYIDAYKEADAGSDWVIDSCYGATYDLQTKPKKGSCVPENKPTHEPTHEPKYTCWVQTYWVSRRGTKHQYYRFCYLTHPGEIGSCVRVHLPGGNTKSDRALLLKEKVESAIAQGNSPTQIITLIQSEKLLAVAVAPRQKLP
;
A
#
# COMPACT_ATOMS: atom_id res chain seq x y z
N MET A 1 -31.40 8.97 -6.77
CA MET A 1 -30.26 9.03 -7.72
C MET A 1 -29.00 8.58 -7.00
N ALA A 2 -28.40 7.46 -7.40
CA ALA A 2 -27.18 6.95 -6.76
C ALA A 2 -25.96 7.77 -7.21
N LYS A 3 -25.22 8.37 -6.26
CA LYS A 3 -23.95 9.05 -6.53
C LYS A 3 -22.92 8.01 -7.02
N LYS A 4 -22.36 8.23 -8.20
CA LYS A 4 -21.22 7.45 -8.70
C LYS A 4 -20.02 7.72 -7.78
N ARG A 5 -19.57 6.69 -7.05
CA ARG A 5 -18.38 6.78 -6.20
C ARG A 5 -17.12 6.70 -7.05
N THR A 6 -16.09 7.46 -6.67
CA THR A 6 -14.80 7.48 -7.38
C THR A 6 -13.86 6.40 -6.83
N ILE A 7 -12.83 6.03 -7.60
CA ILE A 7 -11.80 5.07 -7.16
C ILE A 7 -11.08 5.56 -5.89
N ALA A 8 -10.87 6.87 -5.75
CA ALA A 8 -10.29 7.45 -4.54
C ALA A 8 -11.18 7.26 -3.29
N ASP A 9 -12.51 7.29 -3.45
CA ASP A 9 -13.44 7.01 -2.35
C ASP A 9 -13.38 5.56 -1.90
N LEU A 10 -13.08 4.63 -2.82
CA LEU A 10 -12.99 3.20 -2.55
C LEU A 10 -11.67 2.82 -1.86
N ILE A 11 -10.57 3.45 -2.27
CA ILE A 11 -9.27 3.32 -1.59
C ILE A 11 -9.36 3.88 -0.16
N LYS A 12 -10.05 5.01 0.03
CA LYS A 12 -10.33 5.57 1.37
C LYS A 12 -11.23 4.66 2.20
N ASP A 13 -12.27 4.07 1.62
CA ASP A 13 -13.16 3.13 2.33
C ASP A 13 -12.46 1.81 2.70
N GLU A 14 -11.52 1.28 1.89
CA GLU A 14 -10.71 0.10 2.27
C GLU A 14 -9.69 0.42 3.38
N PHE A 15 -9.08 1.62 3.36
CA PHE A 15 -8.28 2.11 4.49
C PHE A 15 -9.14 2.28 5.76
N LYS A 16 -10.39 2.75 5.59
CA LYS A 16 -11.38 2.83 6.66
C LYS A 16 -11.86 1.46 7.15
N GLN A 17 -11.92 0.43 6.32
CA GLN A 17 -12.23 -0.94 6.76
C GLN A 17 -11.08 -1.55 7.58
N GLN A 18 -9.83 -1.16 7.35
CA GLN A 18 -8.73 -1.46 8.29
C GLN A 18 -8.88 -0.68 9.62
N SER A 19 -9.53 0.48 9.60
CA SER A 19 -9.85 1.30 10.78
C SER A 19 -11.17 0.91 11.47
N LEU A 20 -12.12 0.25 10.80
CA LEU A 20 -13.40 -0.21 11.37
C LEU A 20 -13.25 -1.45 12.27
N PHE A 21 -12.09 -2.12 12.23
CA PHE A 21 -11.68 -3.06 13.28
C PHE A 21 -10.84 -2.40 14.39
N TYR A 22 -10.85 -1.05 14.43
CA TYR A 22 -10.04 -0.23 15.31
C TYR A 22 -10.86 0.92 15.93
N ILE A 23 -12.09 0.66 16.40
CA ILE A 23 -12.77 1.57 17.34
C ILE A 23 -13.56 0.70 18.32
N ASP A 24 -12.96 0.44 19.48
CA ASP A 24 -13.65 0.25 20.78
C ASP A 24 -12.70 0.10 21.97
N ALA A 25 -11.39 0.33 21.77
CA ALA A 25 -10.46 0.41 22.89
C ALA A 25 -9.46 1.52 22.60
N TYR A 26 -9.82 2.77 22.89
CA TYR A 26 -8.95 3.84 23.39
C TYR A 26 -9.83 5.07 23.68
N LYS A 27 -10.63 4.97 24.75
CA LYS A 27 -10.81 6.14 25.62
C LYS A 27 -9.64 6.11 26.60
N GLU A 28 -9.04 7.28 26.77
CA GLU A 28 -7.99 7.59 27.76
C GLU A 28 -6.57 7.14 27.39
N ALA A 29 -5.93 7.94 26.54
CA ALA A 29 -4.52 8.27 26.71
C ALA A 29 -4.24 9.62 26.02
N ASP A 30 -4.33 10.69 26.80
CA ASP A 30 -3.64 11.94 26.52
C ASP A 30 -2.12 11.66 26.44
N ALA A 31 -1.54 11.76 25.25
CA ALA A 31 -0.13 12.08 25.05
C ALA A 31 0.11 12.33 23.56
N GLY A 32 0.39 13.57 23.21
CA GLY A 32 0.63 14.01 21.84
C GLY A 32 1.90 13.45 21.21
N SER A 33 1.93 13.53 19.87
CA SER A 33 3.11 13.69 18.99
C SER A 33 2.58 13.55 17.56
N ASP A 34 2.23 14.63 16.86
CA ASP A 34 3.16 15.58 16.23
C ASP A 34 3.95 14.93 15.10
N TRP A 35 3.31 14.85 13.92
CA TRP A 35 3.94 14.70 12.61
C TRP A 35 3.20 15.60 11.63
N VAL A 36 3.29 16.91 11.88
CA VAL A 36 3.12 17.94 10.86
C VAL A 36 4.28 17.77 9.87
N ILE A 37 3.97 17.40 8.64
CA ILE A 37 4.91 17.53 7.53
C ILE A 37 4.67 18.92 6.94
N ASP A 38 5.55 19.85 7.28
CA ASP A 38 5.72 21.11 6.57
C ASP A 38 7.21 21.34 6.28
N SER A 39 7.47 22.09 5.21
CA SER A 39 8.74 22.61 4.71
C SER A 39 9.57 21.67 3.80
N CYS A 40 10.13 22.10 2.66
CA CYS A 40 10.40 23.46 2.16
C CYS A 40 10.43 23.47 0.62
N TYR A 41 9.89 24.51 -0.02
CA TYR A 41 10.57 25.22 -1.12
C TYR A 41 10.11 26.68 -1.09
N GLY A 42 11.04 27.59 -0.83
CA GLY A 42 10.79 29.00 -0.56
C GLY A 42 10.81 29.91 -1.79
N ALA A 43 10.28 31.13 -1.58
CA ALA A 43 10.64 32.42 -2.19
C ALA A 43 9.57 33.44 -1.72
N THR A 44 9.84 34.25 -0.69
CA THR A 44 10.34 35.66 -0.70
C THR A 44 9.32 36.75 -1.11
N TYR A 45 9.18 37.75 -0.22
CA TYR A 45 8.71 39.16 -0.34
C TYR A 45 7.23 39.44 -0.75
N ASP A 46 6.52 40.53 -0.40
CA ASP A 46 6.67 41.69 0.49
C ASP A 46 5.25 42.25 0.80
N LEU A 47 5.17 43.20 1.74
CA LEU A 47 4.00 43.90 2.27
C LEU A 47 2.98 44.48 1.26
N GLN A 48 1.71 44.18 1.54
CA GLN A 48 0.66 45.17 1.86
C GLN A 48 0.53 46.40 0.95
N THR A 49 -0.24 46.29 -0.15
CA THR A 49 -1.00 47.43 -0.71
C THR A 49 -2.41 47.05 -1.17
N LYS A 50 -3.37 47.85 -0.69
CA LYS A 50 -4.84 48.00 -0.85
C LYS A 50 -5.55 47.45 -2.11
N PRO A 51 -6.88 47.20 -2.03
CA PRO A 51 -7.67 46.65 -3.13
C PRO A 51 -7.97 47.69 -4.22
N LYS A 52 -7.80 47.31 -5.49
CA LYS A 52 -8.33 48.05 -6.65
C LYS A 52 -9.40 47.22 -7.35
N LYS A 53 -10.51 47.91 -7.60
CA LYS A 53 -11.72 47.49 -8.28
C LYS A 53 -11.49 47.53 -9.80
N GLY A 54 -11.88 46.46 -10.49
CA GLY A 54 -12.11 46.42 -11.94
C GLY A 54 -10.89 46.03 -12.79
N SER A 55 -11.00 44.89 -13.49
CA SER A 55 -10.69 44.77 -14.92
C SER A 55 -10.95 43.34 -15.40
N CYS A 56 -11.51 43.24 -16.60
CA CYS A 56 -11.82 42.04 -17.35
C CYS A 56 -10.54 41.35 -17.83
N VAL A 57 -10.33 40.08 -17.45
CA VAL A 57 -9.26 39.20 -17.96
C VAL A 57 -9.85 37.79 -18.14
N PRO A 58 -9.48 37.04 -19.19
CA PRO A 58 -10.18 35.81 -19.58
C PRO A 58 -10.06 34.73 -18.52
N GLU A 59 -11.13 33.96 -18.40
CA GLU A 59 -11.24 32.75 -17.58
C GLU A 59 -10.21 31.70 -18.03
N ASN A 60 -8.98 31.80 -17.54
CA ASN A 60 -8.02 30.70 -17.59
C ASN A 60 -8.51 29.64 -16.61
N LYS A 61 -9.35 28.73 -17.12
CA LYS A 61 -9.65 27.49 -16.43
C LYS A 61 -8.32 26.78 -16.17
N PRO A 62 -7.98 26.43 -14.92
CA PRO A 62 -6.88 25.53 -14.68
C PRO A 62 -7.25 24.19 -15.31
N THR A 63 -6.73 23.95 -16.50
CA THR A 63 -6.64 22.63 -17.11
C THR A 63 -5.70 21.84 -16.20
N HIS A 64 -6.26 21.26 -15.14
CA HIS A 64 -5.59 20.19 -14.42
C HIS A 64 -5.44 19.05 -15.42
N GLU A 65 -4.28 18.99 -16.08
CA GLU A 65 -3.84 17.76 -16.69
C GLU A 65 -3.93 16.68 -15.62
N PRO A 66 -4.58 15.54 -15.89
CA PRO A 66 -4.63 14.47 -14.91
C PRO A 66 -3.19 14.02 -14.69
N THR A 67 -2.62 14.44 -13.57
CA THR A 67 -1.39 13.89 -13.02
C THR A 67 -1.52 12.38 -13.14
N HIS A 68 -0.76 11.78 -14.06
CA HIS A 68 -0.72 10.35 -14.26
C HIS A 68 -0.12 9.75 -12.99
N GLU A 69 -0.92 9.60 -11.94
CA GLU A 69 -0.57 8.80 -10.79
C GLU A 69 -0.21 7.42 -11.33
N PRO A 70 0.99 6.90 -11.04
CA PRO A 70 1.33 5.55 -11.43
C PRO A 70 0.30 4.62 -10.76
N LYS A 71 -0.62 4.09 -11.58
CA LYS A 71 -1.53 3.03 -11.15
C LYS A 71 -0.67 1.79 -10.94
N TYR A 72 -0.05 1.66 -9.77
CA TYR A 72 0.66 0.45 -9.40
C TYR A 72 -0.32 -0.72 -9.51
N THR A 73 -0.10 -1.59 -10.50
CA THR A 73 -0.95 -2.76 -10.76
C THR A 73 -0.64 -3.91 -9.82
N CYS A 74 0.50 -3.86 -9.14
CA CYS A 74 0.95 -4.87 -8.20
C CYS A 74 1.79 -4.25 -7.07
N TRP A 75 1.76 -4.87 -5.88
CA TRP A 75 2.47 -4.41 -4.68
C TRP A 75 2.65 -5.57 -3.68
N VAL A 76 3.53 -5.38 -2.71
CA VAL A 76 3.66 -6.27 -1.55
C VAL A 76 2.93 -5.65 -0.36
N GLN A 77 2.18 -6.45 0.39
CA GLN A 77 1.41 -6.03 1.54
C GLN A 77 1.74 -6.86 2.77
N THR A 78 1.81 -6.20 3.92
CA THR A 78 1.88 -6.87 5.23
C THR A 78 0.45 -7.12 5.74
N TYR A 79 0.20 -8.31 6.27
CA TYR A 79 -1.07 -8.63 6.93
C TYR A 79 -0.83 -9.45 8.19
N TRP A 80 -1.75 -9.37 9.14
CA TRP A 80 -1.68 -10.13 10.37
C TRP A 80 -2.72 -11.26 10.37
N VAL A 81 -2.41 -12.32 11.12
CA VAL A 81 -3.30 -13.46 11.36
C VAL A 81 -3.21 -13.79 12.84
N SER A 82 -4.35 -13.98 13.50
CA SER A 82 -4.38 -14.46 14.89
C SER A 82 -4.50 -15.97 14.90
N ARG A 83 -3.61 -16.67 15.60
CA ARG A 83 -3.66 -18.11 15.82
C ARG A 83 -3.33 -18.41 17.28
N ARG A 84 -4.18 -19.17 17.97
CA ARG A 84 -3.99 -19.55 19.39
C ARG A 84 -3.73 -18.33 20.30
N GLY A 85 -4.48 -17.25 20.10
CA GLY A 85 -4.33 -16.01 20.87
C GLY A 85 -3.09 -15.17 20.55
N THR A 86 -2.20 -15.64 19.66
CA THR A 86 -0.99 -14.91 19.26
C THR A 86 -1.19 -14.29 17.88
N LYS A 87 -0.79 -13.02 17.73
CA LYS A 87 -0.78 -12.32 16.44
C LYS A 87 0.53 -12.61 15.70
N HIS A 88 0.41 -13.02 14.44
CA HIS A 88 1.53 -13.24 13.54
C HIS A 88 1.40 -12.33 12.33
N GLN A 89 2.51 -11.76 11.86
CA GLN A 89 2.54 -10.94 10.66
C GLN A 89 3.17 -11.72 9.51
N TYR A 90 2.67 -11.49 8.30
CA TYR A 90 3.17 -12.13 7.10
C TYR A 90 3.16 -11.16 5.93
N TYR A 91 3.96 -11.46 4.92
CA TYR A 91 3.90 -10.78 3.64
C TYR A 91 2.96 -11.51 2.67
N ARG A 92 2.31 -10.74 1.79
CA ARG A 92 1.56 -11.23 0.64
C ARG A 92 1.82 -10.34 -0.57
N PHE A 93 1.89 -10.94 -1.75
CA PHE A 93 1.90 -10.26 -3.03
C PHE A 93 0.46 -9.99 -3.45
N CYS A 94 0.19 -8.77 -3.91
CA CYS A 94 -1.12 -8.33 -4.36
C CYS A 94 -1.02 -7.76 -5.77
N TYR A 95 -2.00 -8.06 -6.62
CA TYR A 95 -2.09 -7.47 -7.94
C TYR A 95 -3.54 -7.37 -8.41
N LEU A 96 -3.80 -6.43 -9.31
CA LEU A 96 -5.10 -6.26 -9.95
C LEU A 96 -5.15 -7.07 -11.25
N THR A 97 -6.13 -7.95 -11.39
CA THR A 97 -6.40 -8.63 -12.67
C THR A 97 -6.93 -7.64 -13.70
N HIS A 98 -7.76 -6.69 -13.26
CA HIS A 98 -8.39 -5.67 -14.10
C HIS A 98 -8.20 -4.29 -13.44
N PRO A 99 -7.26 -3.47 -13.92
CA PRO A 99 -7.01 -2.15 -13.34
C PRO A 99 -8.27 -1.27 -13.36
N GLY A 100 -8.69 -0.82 -12.18
CA GLY A 100 -9.88 0.05 -12.02
C GLY A 100 -11.18 -0.69 -11.67
N GLU A 101 -11.16 -2.01 -11.60
CA GLU A 101 -12.32 -2.81 -11.17
C GLU A 101 -12.21 -3.21 -9.69
N ILE A 102 -13.28 -2.95 -8.93
CA ILE A 102 -13.40 -3.33 -7.52
C ILE A 102 -13.46 -4.85 -7.41
N GLY A 103 -12.70 -5.44 -6.49
CA GLY A 103 -12.69 -6.89 -6.27
C GLY A 103 -11.77 -7.67 -7.21
N SER A 104 -11.12 -7.01 -8.17
CA SER A 104 -10.11 -7.64 -9.06
C SER A 104 -8.75 -7.89 -8.38
N CYS A 105 -8.62 -7.57 -7.08
CA CYS A 105 -7.39 -7.72 -6.32
C CYS A 105 -7.17 -9.19 -5.94
N VAL A 106 -6.16 -9.80 -6.54
CA VAL A 106 -5.69 -11.15 -6.21
C VAL A 106 -4.58 -11.06 -5.18
N ARG A 107 -4.59 -11.98 -4.20
CA ARG A 107 -3.68 -12.00 -3.05
C ARG A 107 -2.97 -13.35 -2.97
N VAL A 108 -1.64 -13.33 -2.91
CA VAL A 108 -0.79 -14.52 -2.87
C VAL A 108 0.12 -14.45 -1.65
N HIS A 109 0.06 -15.44 -0.76
CA HIS A 109 0.90 -15.47 0.43
C HIS A 109 2.39 -15.72 0.06
N LEU A 110 3.30 -14.95 0.67
CA LEU A 110 4.73 -15.21 0.54
C LEU A 110 5.16 -16.28 1.56
N PRO A 111 5.73 -17.41 1.10
CA PRO A 111 6.32 -18.41 2.00
C PRO A 111 7.56 -17.84 2.71
N GLY A 112 8.01 -18.50 3.78
CA GLY A 112 9.21 -18.10 4.52
C GLY A 112 8.97 -17.74 5.99
N GLY A 113 7.71 -17.73 6.43
CA GLY A 113 7.34 -17.51 7.82
C GLY A 113 6.93 -16.07 8.11
N ASN A 114 7.12 -15.65 9.37
CA ASN A 114 6.75 -14.31 9.84
C ASN A 114 7.60 -13.22 9.14
N THR A 115 7.14 -11.97 9.13
CA THR A 115 7.86 -10.80 8.60
C THR A 115 9.25 -10.61 9.18
N LYS A 116 9.52 -11.13 10.39
CA LYS A 116 10.83 -11.11 11.04
C LYS A 116 11.81 -12.19 10.56
N SER A 117 11.37 -13.13 9.73
CA SER A 117 12.22 -14.19 9.19
C SER A 117 13.11 -13.62 8.09
N ASP A 118 14.43 -13.85 8.18
CA ASP A 118 15.39 -13.45 7.14
C ASP A 118 14.97 -13.94 5.75
N ARG A 119 14.42 -15.16 5.72
CA ARG A 119 13.92 -15.75 4.49
C ARG A 119 12.72 -14.99 3.91
N ALA A 120 11.80 -14.54 4.77
CA ALA A 120 10.66 -13.76 4.34
C ALA A 120 11.08 -12.37 3.84
N LEU A 121 12.09 -11.76 4.48
CA LEU A 121 12.68 -10.49 4.06
C LEU A 121 13.37 -10.60 2.70
N LEU A 122 14.23 -11.61 2.52
CA LEU A 122 14.89 -11.86 1.23
C LEU A 122 13.88 -12.10 0.10
N LEU A 123 12.81 -12.87 0.37
CA LEU A 123 11.78 -13.11 -0.64
C LEU A 123 10.99 -11.83 -0.95
N LYS A 124 10.68 -11.03 0.07
CA LYS A 124 10.02 -9.72 -0.10
C LYS A 124 10.85 -8.82 -1.00
N GLU A 125 12.16 -8.69 -0.76
CA GLU A 125 13.07 -7.87 -1.57
C GLU A 125 13.16 -8.38 -3.01
N LYS A 126 13.22 -9.70 -3.22
CA LYS A 126 13.18 -10.30 -4.57
C LYS A 126 11.89 -9.95 -5.31
N VAL A 127 10.74 -10.01 -4.63
CA VAL A 127 9.44 -9.67 -5.23
C VAL A 127 9.36 -8.17 -5.53
N GLU A 128 9.78 -7.30 -4.60
CA GLU A 128 9.83 -5.85 -4.82
C GLU A 128 10.73 -5.48 -6.00
N SER A 129 11.89 -6.15 -6.11
CA SER A 129 12.81 -5.99 -7.25
C SER A 129 12.19 -6.44 -8.57
N ALA A 130 11.49 -7.58 -8.58
CA ALA A 130 10.80 -8.07 -9.76
C ALA A 130 9.67 -7.13 -10.22
N ILE A 131 8.95 -6.52 -9.27
CA ILE A 131 7.95 -5.48 -9.56
C ILE A 131 8.62 -4.26 -10.19
N ALA A 132 9.74 -3.78 -9.63
CA ALA A 132 10.48 -2.64 -10.15
C ALA A 132 11.04 -2.89 -11.57
N GLN A 133 11.37 -4.14 -11.89
CA GLN A 133 11.78 -4.58 -13.23
C GLN A 133 10.62 -4.70 -14.24
N GLY A 134 9.37 -4.55 -13.79
CA GLY A 134 8.20 -4.69 -14.66
C GLY A 134 7.82 -6.13 -14.98
N ASN A 135 8.22 -7.10 -14.14
CA ASN A 135 7.83 -8.49 -14.34
C ASN A 135 6.31 -8.65 -14.22
N SER A 136 5.73 -9.52 -15.06
CA SER A 136 4.30 -9.82 -15.02
C SER A 136 3.90 -10.52 -13.71
N PRO A 137 2.66 -10.36 -13.24
CA PRO A 137 2.17 -11.07 -12.05
C PRO A 137 2.35 -12.60 -12.15
N THR A 138 2.15 -13.18 -13.33
CA THR A 138 2.35 -14.62 -13.55
C THR A 138 3.79 -15.04 -13.27
N GLN A 139 4.79 -14.29 -13.76
CA GLN A 139 6.20 -14.57 -13.49
C GLN A 139 6.54 -14.44 -12.00
N ILE A 140 6.00 -13.42 -11.33
CA ILE A 140 6.19 -13.21 -9.89
C ILE A 140 5.56 -14.36 -9.09
N ILE A 141 4.39 -14.86 -9.50
CA ILE A 141 3.74 -16.02 -8.87
C ILE A 141 4.61 -17.27 -9.04
N THR A 142 5.17 -17.52 -10.23
CA THR A 142 6.09 -18.63 -10.47
C THR A 142 7.32 -18.53 -9.58
N LEU A 143 7.89 -17.33 -9.42
CA LEU A 143 9.00 -17.07 -8.49
C LEU A 143 8.61 -17.45 -7.06
N ILE A 144 7.48 -16.97 -6.56
CA ILE A 144 6.98 -17.28 -5.21
C ILE A 144 6.76 -18.79 -5.01
N GLN A 145 6.22 -19.47 -6.03
CA GLN A 145 5.99 -20.91 -5.98
C GLN A 145 7.29 -21.72 -6.00
N SER A 146 8.29 -21.30 -6.77
CA SER A 146 9.60 -21.97 -6.80
C SER A 146 10.30 -21.93 -5.43
N GLU A 147 10.22 -20.78 -4.75
CA GLU A 147 10.76 -20.59 -3.40
C GLU A 147 10.03 -21.45 -2.36
N LYS A 148 8.72 -21.66 -2.55
CA LYS A 148 7.96 -22.61 -1.73
C LYS A 148 8.48 -24.04 -1.87
N LEU A 149 8.86 -24.47 -3.08
CA LEU A 149 9.38 -25.82 -3.32
C LEU A 149 10.78 -26.00 -2.72
N LEU A 150 11.65 -24.99 -2.83
CA LEU A 150 12.96 -25.00 -2.19
C LEU A 150 12.86 -25.14 -0.65
N ALA A 151 11.80 -24.58 -0.04
CA ALA A 151 11.54 -24.75 1.39
C ALA A 151 11.43 -26.22 1.81
N VAL A 152 10.80 -27.03 0.94
CA VAL A 152 10.42 -28.41 1.26
C VAL A 152 11.59 -29.35 1.06
N ALA A 153 12.43 -29.08 0.05
CA ALA A 153 13.58 -29.93 -0.27
C ALA A 153 14.72 -29.87 0.77
N VAL A 154 14.87 -28.75 1.49
CA VAL A 154 16.02 -28.51 2.39
C VAL A 154 15.82 -29.08 3.80
N ALA A 155 14.65 -29.63 4.13
CA ALA A 155 14.40 -30.24 5.44
C ALA A 155 14.48 -31.77 5.36
N PRO A 156 15.66 -32.41 5.43
CA PRO A 156 15.72 -33.84 5.72
C PRO A 156 15.17 -34.02 7.14
N ARG A 157 14.03 -34.69 7.25
CA ARG A 157 13.52 -35.21 8.52
C ARG A 157 14.53 -36.21 9.05
N GLN A 158 15.53 -35.75 9.80
CA GLN A 158 16.29 -36.63 10.68
C GLN A 158 15.32 -37.07 11.78
N LYS A 159 14.71 -38.23 11.59
CA LYS A 159 14.13 -38.99 12.70
C LYS A 159 15.31 -39.34 13.60
N LEU A 160 15.44 -38.62 14.70
CA LEU A 160 16.31 -39.07 15.78
C LEU A 160 15.77 -40.42 16.28
N PRO A 161 16.65 -41.42 16.47
CA PRO A 161 16.28 -42.74 16.98
C PRO A 161 15.71 -42.67 18.40
#